data_AF-A0A353W297-F1
#
_entry.id   AF-A0A353W297-F1
#
_cell.length_a   1.000
_cell.length_b   1.000
_cell.length_c   1.000
_cell.angle_alpha   90.00
_cell.angle_beta   90.00
_cell.angle_gamma   90.00
#
_symmetry.space_group_name_H-M   'P 1'
#
loop_
_entity.id
_entity.type
_entity.pdbx_description
1 polymer ?
#
loop_
_entity_poly.entity_id
_entity_poly.type
_entity_poly.pdbx_seq_one_letter_code
_entity_poly.pdbx_strand_id
1 'polypeptide(L)'
;MFIENVAIIGLGSLGVLYANHFSKRMDKEHLRIIADKKRIDKYKREGIYCNGEYCDFNYVDFEEKDEPADLAIFSVKFGGLDDAINMMQNQIGKDTIILSILNGITSEKIIGKTYGDEKIVHCVAQGMDAAKLGNELIYKNMGILCFGDLKSKAPSKKVKEVADFFDRMQLPYEIDNDMEKRIWRKFMLNVGVNQTVAVY
;
A
#
# COMPACT_ATOMS: atom_id res chain seq x y z
N MET A 1 20.10 1.37 -0.14
CA MET A 1 19.59 0.04 0.27
C MET A 1 18.61 -0.35 -0.82
N PHE A 2 18.65 -1.59 -1.28
CA PHE A 2 17.71 -2.05 -2.31
C PHE A 2 16.50 -2.65 -1.62
N ILE A 3 15.30 -2.23 -2.03
CA ILE A 3 14.06 -2.87 -1.60
C ILE A 3 13.95 -4.22 -2.31
N GLU A 4 13.99 -5.30 -1.54
CA GLU A 4 13.83 -6.68 -2.00
C GLU A 4 12.59 -7.29 -1.35
N ASN A 5 12.43 -7.15 -0.03
CA ASN A 5 11.31 -7.70 0.71
C ASN A 5 10.19 -6.67 0.90
N VAL A 6 8.99 -7.02 0.44
CA VAL A 6 7.79 -6.18 0.53
C VAL A 6 6.74 -6.88 1.37
N ALA A 7 6.20 -6.18 2.37
CA ALA A 7 5.07 -6.63 3.17
C ALA A 7 3.84 -5.75 2.90
N ILE A 8 2.72 -6.36 2.53
CA ILE A 8 1.45 -5.66 2.26
C ILE A 8 0.40 -6.13 3.25
N ILE A 9 -0.29 -5.18 3.89
CA ILE A 9 -1.46 -5.47 4.71
C ILE A 9 -2.74 -4.87 4.13
N GLY A 10 -3.74 -5.75 3.98
CA GLY A 10 -5.08 -5.41 3.54
C GLY A 10 -5.32 -5.66 2.05
N LEU A 11 -5.90 -6.81 1.72
CA LEU A 11 -6.33 -7.18 0.35
C LEU A 11 -7.70 -6.56 -0.03
N GLY A 12 -7.82 -5.24 0.10
CA GLY A 12 -8.88 -4.46 -0.55
C GLY A 12 -8.64 -4.31 -2.06
N SER A 13 -9.35 -3.39 -2.73
CA SER A 13 -9.13 -3.16 -4.17
C SER A 13 -7.67 -2.79 -4.48
N LEU A 14 -7.11 -1.81 -3.76
CA LEU A 14 -5.73 -1.38 -3.98
C LEU A 14 -4.70 -2.41 -3.52
N GLY A 15 -4.95 -3.10 -2.40
CA GLY A 15 -4.05 -4.15 -1.94
C GLY A 15 -3.90 -5.28 -2.95
N VAL A 16 -5.01 -5.75 -3.53
CA VAL A 16 -4.98 -6.77 -4.60
C VAL A 16 -4.31 -6.22 -5.87
N LEU A 17 -4.55 -4.95 -6.22
CA LEU A 17 -3.96 -4.31 -7.39
C LEU A 17 -2.44 -4.34 -7.33
N TYR A 18 -1.86 -3.83 -6.23
CA TYR A 18 -0.42 -3.75 -6.08
C TYR A 18 0.22 -5.11 -5.79
N ALA A 19 -0.42 -5.96 -4.98
CA ALA A 19 0.06 -7.31 -4.74
C ALA A 19 0.13 -8.13 -6.05
N ASN A 20 -0.92 -8.10 -6.88
CA ASN A 20 -0.91 -8.80 -8.17
C ASN A 20 0.09 -8.20 -9.15
N HIS A 21 0.30 -6.88 -9.11
CA HIS A 21 1.27 -6.23 -9.98
C HIS A 21 2.71 -6.63 -9.62
N PHE A 22 3.03 -6.67 -8.32
CA PHE A 22 4.35 -7.06 -7.83
C PHE A 22 4.59 -8.56 -7.95
N SER A 23 3.60 -9.42 -7.68
CA SER A 23 3.75 -10.89 -7.78
C SER A 23 4.14 -11.37 -9.18
N LYS A 24 3.93 -10.55 -10.22
CA LYS A 24 4.33 -10.83 -11.61
C LYS A 24 5.78 -10.45 -11.92
N ARG A 25 6.49 -9.82 -10.98
CA ARG A 25 7.80 -9.17 -11.20
C ARG A 25 8.81 -9.39 -10.09
N MET A 26 8.39 -9.98 -8.98
CA MET A 26 9.27 -10.41 -7.89
C MET A 26 8.91 -11.82 -7.45
N ASP A 27 9.87 -12.51 -6.87
CA ASP A 27 9.64 -13.86 -6.38
C ASP A 27 8.63 -13.86 -5.23
N LYS A 28 7.84 -14.93 -5.19
CA LYS A 28 6.70 -15.07 -4.27
C LYS A 28 7.12 -14.95 -2.79
N GLU A 29 8.31 -15.43 -2.43
CA GLU A 29 8.84 -15.37 -1.06
C GLU A 29 9.09 -13.94 -0.59
N HIS A 30 9.49 -13.05 -1.50
CA HIS A 30 9.79 -11.65 -1.21
C HIS A 30 8.56 -10.76 -1.11
N LEU A 31 7.38 -11.21 -1.58
CA LEU A 31 6.12 -10.48 -1.48
C LEU A 31 5.19 -11.10 -0.46
N ARG A 32 5.18 -10.57 0.76
CA ARG A 32 4.40 -11.09 1.88
C ARG A 32 3.07 -10.37 2.03
N ILE A 33 1.98 -11.13 2.06
CA ILE A 33 0.66 -10.62 2.41
C ILE A 33 0.37 -10.95 3.86
N ILE A 34 0.39 -9.91 4.69
CA ILE A 34 0.24 -10.03 6.15
C ILE A 34 -1.24 -10.06 6.51
N ALA A 35 -1.65 -11.08 7.25
CA ALA A 35 -3.01 -11.26 7.70
C ALA A 35 -3.07 -12.15 8.95
N ASP A 36 -4.25 -12.27 9.55
CA ASP A 36 -4.51 -13.27 10.60
C ASP A 36 -4.91 -14.61 9.97
N LYS A 37 -4.70 -15.71 10.70
CA LYS A 37 -5.08 -17.08 10.27
C LYS A 37 -6.48 -17.17 9.66
N LYS A 38 -7.48 -16.52 10.27
CA LYS A 38 -8.86 -16.54 9.77
C LYS A 38 -8.99 -15.89 8.38
N ARG A 39 -8.33 -14.75 8.16
CA ARG A 39 -8.28 -14.10 6.85
C ARG A 39 -7.47 -14.91 5.84
N ILE A 40 -6.35 -15.49 6.24
CA ILE A 40 -5.51 -16.36 5.39
C ILE A 40 -6.32 -17.57 4.91
N ASP A 41 -7.00 -18.28 5.81
CA ASP A 41 -7.84 -19.42 5.48
C ASP A 41 -8.98 -19.02 4.53
N LYS A 42 -9.56 -17.84 4.75
CA LYS A 42 -10.56 -17.29 3.84
C LYS A 42 -9.96 -17.05 2.44
N TYR A 43 -8.80 -16.41 2.35
CA TYR A 43 -8.14 -16.15 1.06
C TYR A 43 -7.77 -17.43 0.33
N LYS A 44 -7.25 -18.44 1.03
CA LYS A 44 -6.91 -19.75 0.45
C LYS A 44 -8.16 -20.52 -0.02
N ARG A 45 -9.25 -20.46 0.75
CA ARG A 45 -10.49 -21.19 0.43
C ARG A 45 -11.27 -20.55 -0.72
N GLU A 46 -11.45 -19.23 -0.68
CA GLU A 46 -12.26 -18.50 -1.66
C GLU A 46 -11.43 -18.12 -2.90
N GLY A 47 -10.11 -18.05 -2.77
CA GLY A 47 -9.23 -17.46 -3.76
C GLY A 47 -9.34 -15.95 -3.80
N ILE A 48 -8.34 -15.30 -4.37
CA ILE A 48 -8.36 -13.88 -4.73
C ILE A 48 -8.12 -13.78 -6.22
N TYR A 49 -8.90 -12.95 -6.90
CA TYR A 49 -8.83 -12.81 -8.36
C TYR A 49 -8.58 -11.36 -8.75
N CYS A 50 -7.92 -11.16 -9.89
CA CYS A 50 -7.66 -9.85 -10.46
C CYS A 50 -7.82 -9.92 -11.99
N ASN A 51 -8.83 -9.25 -12.53
CA ASN A 51 -9.21 -9.30 -13.95
C ASN A 51 -9.33 -10.75 -14.47
N GLY A 52 -10.05 -11.62 -13.75
CA GLY A 52 -10.26 -13.02 -14.09
C GLY A 52 -9.09 -13.97 -13.77
N GLU A 53 -7.94 -13.45 -13.35
CA GLU A 53 -6.75 -14.26 -13.04
C GLU A 53 -6.69 -14.58 -11.54
N TYR A 54 -6.40 -15.83 -11.18
CA TYR A 54 -6.16 -16.24 -9.79
C TYR A 54 -4.83 -15.67 -9.29
N CYS A 55 -4.88 -14.96 -8.16
CA CYS A 55 -3.70 -14.37 -7.52
C CYS A 55 -3.11 -15.34 -6.49
N ASP A 56 -2.01 -16.02 -6.85
CA ASP A 56 -1.30 -16.90 -5.94
C ASP A 56 -0.29 -16.14 -5.06
N PHE A 57 -0.76 -15.63 -3.91
CA PHE A 57 0.06 -14.84 -3.00
C PHE A 57 0.75 -15.69 -1.92
N ASN A 58 1.88 -15.18 -1.40
CA ASN A 58 2.47 -15.67 -0.16
C ASN A 58 1.76 -15.02 1.03
N TYR A 59 1.02 -15.82 1.80
CA TYR A 59 0.32 -15.36 2.99
C TYR A 59 1.14 -15.68 4.23
N VAL A 60 1.43 -14.65 5.04
CA VAL A 60 2.19 -14.77 6.29
C VAL A 60 1.28 -14.38 7.46
N ASP A 61 1.21 -15.25 8.47
CA ASP A 61 0.47 -14.94 9.68
C ASP A 61 1.20 -13.86 10.48
N PHE A 62 0.47 -12.86 10.98
CA PHE A 62 1.09 -11.70 11.63
C PHE A 62 1.88 -12.05 12.91
N GLU A 63 1.64 -13.22 13.50
CA GLU A 63 2.40 -13.74 14.66
C GLU A 63 3.78 -14.27 14.26
N GLU A 64 3.99 -14.61 12.98
CA GLU A 64 5.27 -15.10 12.48
C GLU A 64 6.33 -14.00 12.54
N LYS A 65 7.54 -14.40 12.96
CA LYS A 65 8.70 -13.52 13.05
C LYS A 65 9.63 -13.84 11.89
N ASP A 66 9.66 -12.93 10.94
CA ASP A 66 10.57 -12.95 9.82
C ASP A 66 11.61 -11.84 9.95
N GLU A 67 12.52 -11.78 8.99
CA GLU A 67 13.28 -10.56 8.73
C GLU A 67 12.33 -9.41 8.38
N PRO A 68 12.52 -8.21 8.97
CA PRO A 68 11.72 -7.05 8.64
C PRO A 68 11.70 -6.76 7.14
N ALA A 69 10.59 -6.24 6.64
CA ALA A 69 10.48 -5.83 5.24
C ALA A 69 11.32 -4.57 4.97
N ASP A 70 11.83 -4.43 3.76
CA ASP A 70 12.42 -3.18 3.30
C ASP A 70 11.32 -2.14 3.03
N LEU A 71 10.17 -2.60 2.53
CA LEU A 71 8.99 -1.79 2.25
C LEU A 71 7.72 -2.40 2.83
N ALA A 72 7.02 -1.63 3.66
CA ALA A 72 5.72 -1.97 4.21
C ALA A 72 4.62 -1.11 3.57
N ILE A 73 3.59 -1.74 3.01
CA ILE A 73 2.47 -1.06 2.35
C ILE A 73 1.18 -1.31 3.13
N PHE A 74 0.57 -0.22 3.59
CA PHE A 74 -0.73 -0.23 4.26
C PHE A 74 -1.83 0.09 3.24
N SER A 75 -2.69 -0.89 2.98
CA SER A 75 -3.78 -0.79 2.00
C SER A 75 -5.16 -1.18 2.55
N VAL A 76 -5.33 -1.04 3.87
CA VAL A 76 -6.61 -1.24 4.57
C VAL A 76 -7.56 -0.04 4.40
N LYS A 77 -8.81 -0.19 4.83
CA LYS A 77 -9.69 0.97 5.03
C LYS A 77 -9.34 1.65 6.35
N PHE A 78 -9.63 2.95 6.47
CA PHE A 78 -9.31 3.74 7.66
C PHE A 78 -9.79 3.09 8.98
N GLY A 79 -10.99 2.52 9.00
CA GLY A 79 -11.53 1.84 10.20
C GLY A 79 -10.81 0.55 10.63
N GLY A 80 -9.89 0.02 9.81
CA GLY A 80 -9.04 -1.13 10.15
C GLY A 80 -7.57 -0.75 10.27
N LEU A 81 -7.24 0.54 10.36
CA LEU A 81 -5.84 1.01 10.39
C LEU A 81 -5.12 0.59 11.68
N ASP A 82 -5.77 0.73 12.84
CA ASP A 82 -5.14 0.40 14.13
C ASP A 82 -4.82 -1.10 14.23
N ASP A 83 -5.75 -1.96 13.79
CA ASP A 83 -5.50 -3.40 13.68
C ASP A 83 -4.34 -3.70 12.73
N ALA A 84 -4.30 -3.02 11.57
CA ALA A 84 -3.25 -3.22 10.60
C ALA A 84 -1.88 -2.78 11.12
N ILE A 85 -1.82 -1.69 11.88
CA ILE A 85 -0.62 -1.27 12.60
C ILE A 85 -0.21 -2.41 13.52
N ASN A 86 -1.05 -2.87 14.44
CA ASN A 86 -0.67 -3.95 15.37
C ASN A 86 -0.16 -5.22 14.66
N MET A 87 -0.81 -5.62 13.57
CA MET A 87 -0.41 -6.82 12.80
C MET A 87 0.92 -6.65 12.06
N MET A 88 1.32 -5.43 11.70
CA MET A 88 2.57 -5.20 10.96
C MET A 88 3.82 -5.18 11.86
N GLN A 89 3.69 -5.25 13.19
CA GLN A 89 4.81 -5.05 14.12
C GLN A 89 6.03 -5.95 13.85
N ASN A 90 5.82 -7.20 13.44
CA ASN A 90 6.90 -8.16 13.16
C ASN A 90 7.56 -7.93 11.79
N GLN A 91 7.02 -7.02 10.98
CA GLN A 91 7.47 -6.73 9.62
C GLN A 91 8.16 -5.35 9.55
N ILE A 92 8.08 -4.54 10.60
CA ILE A 92 8.68 -3.21 10.67
C ILE A 92 9.97 -3.24 11.50
N GLY A 93 11.09 -3.00 10.83
CA GLY A 93 12.42 -2.89 11.41
C GLY A 93 12.92 -1.45 11.43
N LYS A 94 14.19 -1.29 11.78
CA LYS A 94 14.85 0.04 11.86
C LYS A 94 14.87 0.77 10.52
N ASP A 95 15.12 0.02 9.44
CA ASP A 95 15.35 0.58 8.11
C ASP A 95 14.13 0.41 7.17
N THR A 96 13.02 -0.13 7.67
CA THR A 96 11.79 -0.32 6.89
C THR A 96 11.20 1.03 6.46
N ILE A 97 10.95 1.16 5.16
CA ILE A 97 10.19 2.27 4.59
C ILE A 97 8.70 1.92 4.66
N ILE A 98 7.86 2.87 5.03
CA ILE A 98 6.41 2.67 5.14
C ILE A 98 5.66 3.57 4.16
N LEU A 99 4.80 2.97 3.35
CA LEU A 99 3.85 3.63 2.46
C LEU A 99 2.42 3.34 2.90
N SER A 100 1.67 4.40 3.21
CA SER A 100 0.21 4.32 3.33
C SER A 100 -0.41 4.71 1.99
N ILE A 101 -1.22 3.83 1.41
CA ILE A 101 -1.99 4.15 0.20
C ILE A 101 -3.47 4.44 0.51
N LEU A 102 -3.79 4.67 1.78
CA LEU A 102 -5.12 5.05 2.23
C LEU A 102 -5.52 6.41 1.67
N ASN A 103 -6.80 6.56 1.37
CA ASN A 103 -7.37 7.88 1.15
C ASN A 103 -7.50 8.60 2.51
N GLY A 104 -7.12 9.87 2.57
CA GLY A 104 -7.22 10.69 3.77
C GLY A 104 -5.98 11.57 3.95
N ILE A 105 -5.83 12.12 5.15
CA ILE A 105 -4.73 13.02 5.52
C ILE A 105 -4.05 12.63 6.84
N THR A 106 -4.51 11.54 7.48
CA THR A 106 -4.16 11.20 8.87
C THR A 106 -3.47 9.86 9.01
N SER A 107 -3.57 8.94 8.05
CA SER A 107 -3.03 7.58 8.18
C SER A 107 -1.54 7.57 8.51
N GLU A 108 -0.76 8.37 7.80
CA GLU A 108 0.68 8.48 7.93
C GLU A 108 1.08 8.96 9.32
N LYS A 109 0.34 9.93 9.87
CA LYS A 109 0.58 10.43 11.24
C LYS A 109 0.24 9.38 12.30
N ILE A 110 -0.78 8.56 12.07
CA ILE A 110 -1.17 7.49 13.01
C ILE A 110 -0.12 6.37 12.99
N ILE A 111 0.29 5.94 11.80
CA ILE A 111 1.35 4.94 11.62
C ILE A 111 2.68 5.44 12.18
N GLY A 112 3.06 6.68 11.86
CA GLY A 112 4.32 7.31 12.29
C GLY A 112 4.42 7.50 13.80
N LYS A 113 3.31 7.72 14.51
CA LYS A 113 3.29 7.69 15.99
C LYS A 113 3.73 6.36 16.59
N THR A 114 3.44 5.25 15.91
CA THR A 114 3.79 3.91 16.39
C THR A 114 5.18 3.49 15.92
N TYR A 115 5.50 3.72 14.65
CA TYR A 115 6.72 3.19 14.02
C TYR A 115 7.84 4.20 13.80
N GLY A 116 7.58 5.48 14.00
CA GLY A 116 8.49 6.58 13.71
C GLY A 116 8.16 7.29 12.41
N ASP A 117 7.96 8.61 12.48
CA ASP A 117 7.70 9.47 11.32
C ASP A 117 8.85 9.41 10.29
N GLU A 118 10.07 9.12 10.74
CA GLU A 118 11.26 8.98 9.89
C GLU A 118 11.20 7.77 8.96
N LYS A 119 10.25 6.84 9.12
CA LYS A 119 10.05 5.69 8.23
C LYS A 119 9.01 5.96 7.13
N ILE A 120 8.17 6.97 7.32
CA ILE A 120 7.07 7.28 6.40
C ILE A 120 7.61 7.89 5.09
N VAL A 121 7.04 7.45 3.98
CA VAL A 121 7.03 8.19 2.70
C VAL A 121 5.57 8.51 2.39
N HIS A 122 5.27 9.78 2.16
CA HIS A 122 3.89 10.21 1.91
C HIS A 122 3.46 9.80 0.51
N CYS A 123 2.24 9.29 0.38
CA CYS A 123 1.78 8.71 -0.88
C CYS A 123 0.30 8.96 -1.14
N VAL A 124 -0.03 9.12 -2.42
CA VAL A 124 -1.37 9.33 -2.93
C VAL A 124 -1.54 8.48 -4.18
N ALA A 125 -2.43 7.49 -4.11
CA ALA A 125 -2.88 6.76 -5.30
C ALA A 125 -3.91 7.56 -6.11
N GLN A 126 -3.78 7.68 -7.43
CA GLN A 126 -4.73 8.45 -8.24
C GLN A 126 -4.92 7.89 -9.64
N GLY A 127 -6.09 8.18 -10.24
CA GLY A 127 -6.37 7.85 -11.65
C GLY A 127 -6.73 6.39 -11.91
N MET A 128 -7.02 5.60 -10.88
CA MET A 128 -7.45 4.21 -11.03
C MET A 128 -8.97 4.03 -11.06
N ASP A 129 -9.43 2.99 -11.73
CA ASP A 129 -10.83 2.56 -11.81
C ASP A 129 -11.06 1.17 -11.16
N ALA A 130 -10.41 0.96 -10.00
CA ALA A 130 -10.41 -0.31 -9.28
C ALA A 130 -11.68 -0.55 -8.46
N ALA A 131 -12.45 -1.58 -8.82
CA ALA A 131 -13.60 -2.06 -8.08
C ALA A 131 -13.38 -3.50 -7.62
N LYS A 132 -13.75 -3.82 -6.37
CA LYS A 132 -13.69 -5.20 -5.85
C LYS A 132 -15.09 -5.74 -5.64
N LEU A 133 -15.44 -6.81 -6.35
CA LEU A 133 -16.71 -7.52 -6.26
C LEU A 133 -16.44 -8.89 -5.61
N GLY A 134 -16.88 -9.07 -4.37
CA GLY A 134 -16.54 -10.27 -3.60
C GLY A 134 -15.02 -10.42 -3.42
N ASN A 135 -14.47 -11.47 -4.01
CA ASN A 135 -13.04 -11.82 -3.98
C ASN A 135 -12.27 -11.41 -5.24
N GLU A 136 -12.92 -10.80 -6.23
CA GLU A 136 -12.32 -10.37 -7.48
C GLU A 136 -12.14 -8.86 -7.55
N LEU A 137 -10.95 -8.42 -7.95
CA LEU A 137 -10.65 -7.06 -8.37
C LEU A 137 -10.84 -6.92 -9.89
N ILE A 138 -11.53 -5.88 -10.33
CA ILE A 138 -11.68 -5.50 -11.74
C ILE A 138 -11.22 -4.06 -11.92
N TYR A 139 -10.39 -3.80 -12.94
CA TYR A 139 -9.94 -2.46 -13.34
C TYR A 139 -9.46 -2.44 -14.80
N LYS A 140 -9.50 -1.27 -15.45
CA LYS A 140 -8.87 -1.04 -16.77
C LYS A 140 -7.65 -0.12 -16.67
N ASN A 141 -7.68 0.83 -15.76
CA ASN A 141 -6.59 1.75 -15.48
C ASN A 141 -6.10 1.56 -14.04
N MET A 142 -4.83 1.18 -13.90
CA MET A 142 -4.22 1.02 -12.57
C MET A 142 -3.89 2.35 -11.90
N GLY A 143 -3.93 3.46 -12.64
CA GLY A 143 -3.55 4.78 -12.16
C GLY A 143 -2.04 4.90 -11.93
N ILE A 144 -1.68 5.86 -11.08
CA ILE A 144 -0.29 6.10 -10.67
C ILE A 144 -0.22 6.27 -9.15
N LEU A 145 0.95 5.97 -8.57
CA LEU A 145 1.29 6.38 -7.21
C LEU A 145 2.08 7.70 -7.24
N CYS A 146 1.55 8.74 -6.61
CA CYS A 146 2.30 9.96 -6.38
C CYS A 146 2.87 9.94 -4.97
N PHE A 147 4.18 10.05 -4.81
CA PHE A 147 4.80 9.96 -3.48
C PHE A 147 6.00 10.89 -3.34
N GLY A 148 6.39 11.15 -2.09
CA GLY A 148 7.53 12.01 -1.80
C GLY A 148 7.59 12.49 -0.35
N ASP A 149 8.42 13.50 -0.13
CA ASP A 149 8.54 14.19 1.16
C ASP A 149 7.42 15.25 1.30
N LEU A 150 7.01 15.59 2.54
CA LEU A 150 5.97 16.62 2.78
C LEU A 150 6.31 17.94 2.09
N LYS A 151 7.56 18.38 2.25
CA LYS A 151 8.10 19.60 1.65
C LYS A 151 9.62 19.52 1.58
N SER A 152 10.16 19.42 0.37
CA SER A 152 11.59 19.35 0.13
C SER A 152 11.97 20.11 -1.14
N LYS A 153 13.26 20.45 -1.30
CA LYS A 153 13.81 20.95 -2.57
C LYS A 153 14.19 19.81 -3.51
N ALA A 154 14.46 18.62 -2.98
CA ALA A 154 14.87 17.45 -3.73
C ALA A 154 14.42 16.17 -3.01
N PRO A 155 14.19 15.07 -3.75
CA PRO A 155 13.76 13.80 -3.15
C PRO A 155 14.76 13.28 -2.11
N SER A 156 14.27 12.89 -0.94
CA SER A 156 15.08 12.23 0.09
C SER A 156 15.58 10.86 -0.37
N LYS A 157 16.53 10.29 0.40
CA LYS A 157 17.10 8.97 0.09
C LYS A 157 16.01 7.89 0.01
N LYS A 158 15.06 7.85 0.95
CA LYS A 158 13.95 6.89 0.95
C LYS A 158 13.06 7.04 -0.28
N VAL A 159 12.75 8.27 -0.68
CA VAL A 159 11.95 8.54 -1.89
C VAL A 159 12.67 8.00 -3.13
N LYS A 160 13.98 8.17 -3.23
CA LYS A 160 14.78 7.58 -4.31
C LYS A 160 14.78 6.04 -4.27
N GLU A 161 14.94 5.45 -3.09
CA GLU A 161 14.92 3.99 -2.93
C GLU A 161 13.56 3.38 -3.34
N VAL A 162 12.44 4.06 -3.02
CA VAL A 162 11.10 3.66 -3.48
C VAL A 162 10.95 3.87 -4.99
N ALA A 163 11.46 4.96 -5.55
CA ALA A 163 11.44 5.22 -6.98
C ALA A 163 12.19 4.13 -7.76
N ASP A 164 13.42 3.82 -7.34
CA ASP A 164 14.24 2.77 -7.93
C ASP A 164 13.55 1.40 -7.86
N PHE A 165 12.82 1.12 -6.77
CA PHE A 165 12.01 -0.09 -6.65
C PHE A 165 10.83 -0.10 -7.62
N PHE A 166 10.07 0.99 -7.70
CA PHE A 166 8.94 1.09 -8.63
C PHE A 166 9.38 1.06 -10.09
N ASP A 167 10.56 1.59 -10.44
CA ASP A 167 11.15 1.44 -11.77
C ASP A 167 11.42 -0.04 -12.10
N ARG A 168 12.04 -0.80 -11.18
CA ARG A 168 12.26 -2.25 -11.35
C ARG A 168 10.93 -3.00 -11.48
N MET A 169 9.93 -2.61 -10.70
CA MET A 169 8.59 -3.19 -10.74
C MET A 169 7.74 -2.66 -11.90
N GLN A 170 8.24 -1.72 -12.72
CA GLN A 170 7.46 -1.07 -13.79
C GLN A 170 6.10 -0.53 -13.29
N LEU A 171 6.07 -0.04 -12.05
CA LEU A 171 4.88 0.55 -11.45
C LEU A 171 4.83 2.02 -11.83
N PRO A 172 3.75 2.52 -12.46
CA PRO A 172 3.63 3.94 -12.77
C PRO A 172 3.62 4.82 -11.51
N TYR A 173 4.52 5.82 -11.46
CA TYR A 173 4.59 6.75 -10.35
C TYR A 173 4.96 8.18 -10.76
N GLU A 174 4.77 9.10 -9.83
CA GLU A 174 5.22 10.49 -9.92
C GLU A 174 5.86 10.88 -8.57
N ILE A 175 7.04 11.50 -8.60
CA ILE A 175 7.63 12.07 -7.38
C ILE A 175 7.14 13.51 -7.22
N ASP A 176 6.57 13.82 -6.06
CA ASP A 176 6.20 15.18 -5.68
C ASP A 176 7.02 15.66 -4.47
N ASN A 177 7.62 16.83 -4.58
CA ASN A 177 8.42 17.44 -3.52
C ASN A 177 7.56 18.29 -2.55
N ASP A 178 6.26 18.43 -2.79
CA ASP A 178 5.26 19.10 -1.96
C ASP A 178 4.05 18.17 -1.75
N MET A 179 4.29 17.02 -1.09
CA MET A 179 3.23 16.05 -0.81
C MET A 179 2.16 16.61 0.10
N GLU A 180 2.46 17.59 0.96
CA GLU A 180 1.45 18.26 1.77
C GLU A 180 0.36 18.87 0.88
N LYS A 181 0.75 19.68 -0.11
CA LYS A 181 -0.19 20.26 -1.07
C LYS A 181 -0.94 19.19 -1.86
N ARG A 182 -0.28 18.12 -2.29
CA ARG A 182 -0.93 17.04 -3.07
C ARG A 182 -2.00 16.31 -2.26
N ILE A 183 -1.68 15.93 -1.03
CA ILE A 183 -2.60 15.25 -0.10
C ILE A 183 -3.85 16.11 0.12
N TRP A 184 -3.68 17.40 0.42
CA TRP A 184 -4.80 18.32 0.61
C TRP A 184 -5.64 18.53 -0.65
N ARG A 185 -5.03 18.63 -1.83
CA ARG A 185 -5.75 18.73 -3.11
C ARG A 185 -6.62 17.49 -3.35
N LYS A 186 -6.09 16.29 -3.12
CA LYS A 186 -6.87 15.06 -3.25
C LYS A 186 -7.96 14.96 -2.20
N PHE A 187 -7.70 15.39 -0.97
CA PHE A 187 -8.71 15.40 0.09
C PHE A 187 -9.89 16.31 -0.26
N MET A 188 -9.63 17.52 -0.75
CA MET A 188 -10.69 18.44 -1.23
C MET A 188 -11.54 17.81 -2.33
N LEU A 189 -10.92 17.13 -3.31
CA LEU A 189 -11.64 16.40 -4.36
C LEU A 189 -12.52 15.30 -3.78
N ASN A 190 -11.98 14.47 -2.89
CA ASN A 190 -12.71 13.35 -2.30
C ASN A 190 -13.89 13.82 -1.45
N VAL A 191 -13.72 14.86 -0.63
CA VAL A 191 -14.82 15.40 0.18
C VAL A 191 -15.89 16.06 -0.68
N GLY A 192 -15.49 16.77 -1.74
CA GLY A 192 -16.43 17.43 -2.66
C GLY A 192 -17.19 16.46 -3.56
N VAL A 193 -16.54 15.45 -4.13
CA VAL A 193 -17.13 14.56 -5.14
C VAL A 193 -17.76 13.32 -4.51
N ASN A 194 -17.03 12.60 -3.64
CA ASN A 194 -17.48 11.29 -3.16
C ASN A 194 -18.77 11.39 -2.35
N GLN A 195 -18.95 12.46 -1.58
CA GLN A 195 -20.17 12.66 -0.79
C GLN A 195 -21.37 12.92 -1.70
N THR A 196 -21.21 13.75 -2.73
CA THR A 196 -22.28 14.06 -3.68
C THR A 196 -22.74 12.83 -4.45
N VAL A 197 -21.82 12.03 -4.99
CA VAL A 197 -22.16 10.81 -5.77
C VAL A 197 -22.56 9.61 -4.91
N ALA A 198 -22.36 9.67 -3.59
CA ALA A 198 -22.85 8.64 -2.68
C ALA A 198 -24.33 8.84 -2.34
N VAL A 199 -24.82 10.08 -2.42
CA VAL A 199 -26.22 10.43 -2.10
C VAL A 199 -27.10 10.43 -3.34
N TYR A 200 -26.58 10.89 -4.48
CA TYR A 200 -27.31 11.02 -5.75
C TYR A 200 -26.76 10.05 -6.80
#